data_AF-A0A1B7SKH5-F1
#
_entry.id   AF-A0A1B7SKH5-F1
#
_cell.length_a   1.000
_cell.length_b   1.000
_cell.length_c   1.000
_cell.angle_alpha   90.00
_cell.angle_beta   90.00
_cell.angle_gamma   90.00
#
_symmetry.space_group_name_H-M   'P 1'
#
loop_
_entity.id
_entity.type
_entity.pdbx_description
1 polymer ?
#
loop_
_entity_poly.entity_id
_entity_poly.type
_entity_poly.pdbx_seq_one_letter_code
_entity_poly.pdbx_strand_id
1 'polypeptide(L)'
;EWVSAKNVSGNTALHWATLTNQLEVIKYLCEEWKANPLILNGMGHDCIFVSETNQLQEIEKYYLTNYDIEPEEDESDDDDDDSENIKFSSEDVQYKEGTEINEMTKEAEKAMKEMNIEN
;
A
#
# COMPACT_ATOMS: atom_id res chain seq x y z
N GLU A 1 -3.54 21.05 20.60
CA GLU A 1 -4.96 20.87 20.19
C GLU A 1 -5.31 21.50 18.83
N TRP A 2 -4.51 22.42 18.26
CA TRP A 2 -4.85 23.09 16.99
C TRP A 2 -4.44 22.33 15.72
N VAL A 3 -3.53 21.36 15.82
CA VAL A 3 -2.97 20.63 14.67
C VAL A 3 -4.01 19.79 13.93
N SER A 4 -5.01 19.28 14.65
CA SER A 4 -6.15 18.55 14.11
C SER A 4 -7.38 19.43 13.86
N ALA A 5 -7.27 20.75 14.05
CA ALA A 5 -8.38 21.66 13.80
C ALA A 5 -8.72 21.67 12.31
N LYS A 6 -10.02 21.56 12.02
CA LYS A 6 -10.55 21.55 10.67
C LYS A 6 -11.12 22.91 10.31
N ASN A 7 -10.89 23.36 9.09
CA ASN A 7 -11.56 24.54 8.54
C ASN A 7 -13.00 24.23 8.11
N VAL A 8 -13.68 25.19 7.47
CA VAL A 8 -15.07 25.04 7.00
C VAL A 8 -15.24 23.87 6.02
N SER A 9 -14.21 23.54 5.25
CA SER A 9 -14.20 22.42 4.31
C SER A 9 -13.74 21.09 4.94
N GLY A 10 -13.51 21.07 6.25
CA GLY A 10 -13.01 19.89 6.96
C GLY A 10 -11.49 19.68 6.84
N ASN A 11 -10.77 20.54 6.14
CA ASN A 11 -9.32 20.40 5.95
C ASN A 11 -8.55 20.79 7.21
N THR A 12 -7.62 19.93 7.62
CA THR A 12 -6.60 20.23 8.63
C THR A 12 -5.45 21.03 8.04
N ALA A 13 -4.57 21.57 8.89
CA ALA A 13 -3.34 22.23 8.44
C ALA A 13 -2.46 21.30 7.57
N LEU A 14 -2.48 20.00 7.85
CA LEU A 14 -1.71 19.00 7.12
C LEU A 14 -2.24 18.78 5.69
N HIS A 15 -3.56 18.81 5.47
CA HIS A 15 -4.13 18.76 4.13
C HIS A 15 -3.65 19.93 3.26
N TRP A 16 -3.61 21.15 3.83
CA TRP A 16 -3.10 22.33 3.11
C TRP A 16 -1.62 22.22 2.80
N ALA A 17 -0.82 21.68 3.72
CA ALA A 17 0.60 21.44 3.49
C ALA A 17 0.82 20.40 2.37
N THR A 18 0.02 19.33 2.33
CA THR A 18 0.01 18.36 1.23
C THR A 18 -0.38 19.00 -0.10
N LEU A 19 -1.50 19.73 -0.15
CA LEU A 19 -2.00 20.39 -1.37
C LEU A 19 -1.02 21.41 -1.97
N THR A 20 -0.19 22.01 -1.12
CA THR A 20 0.83 22.98 -1.53
C THR A 20 2.21 22.34 -1.79
N ASN A 21 2.32 21.01 -1.67
CA ASN A 21 3.54 20.24 -1.83
C ASN A 21 4.70 20.72 -0.92
N GLN A 22 4.40 20.98 0.35
CA GLN A 22 5.38 21.52 1.32
C GLN A 22 5.86 20.43 2.28
N LEU A 23 6.79 19.58 1.81
CA LEU A 23 7.28 18.43 2.58
C LEU A 23 7.93 18.82 3.92
N GLU A 24 8.66 19.93 3.97
CA GLU A 24 9.30 20.40 5.20
C GLU A 24 8.27 20.78 6.27
N VAL A 25 7.16 21.39 5.86
CA VAL A 25 6.07 21.77 6.76
C VAL A 25 5.36 20.51 7.26
N ILE A 26 5.15 19.54 6.38
CA ILE A 26 4.54 18.24 6.74
C ILE A 26 5.39 17.54 7.79
N LYS A 27 6.70 17.44 7.58
CA LYS A 27 7.64 16.85 8.53
C LYS A 27 7.59 17.58 9.87
N TYR A 28 7.65 18.91 9.86
CA TYR A 28 7.58 19.71 11.08
C TYR A 28 6.26 19.47 11.85
N LEU A 29 5.12 19.43 11.17
CA LEU A 29 3.82 19.17 11.78
C LEU A 29 3.70 17.75 12.34
N CYS A 30 4.21 16.75 11.62
CA CYS A 30 4.20 15.35 12.04
C CYS A 30 5.15 15.09 13.22
N GLU A 31 6.38 15.59 13.15
CA GLU A 31 7.45 15.27 14.10
C GLU A 31 7.29 16.05 15.41
N GLU A 32 7.12 17.37 15.32
CA GLU A 32 7.09 18.25 16.49
C GLU A 32 5.70 18.29 17.13
N TRP A 33 4.65 18.32 16.31
CA TRP A 33 3.28 18.53 16.77
C TRP A 33 2.43 17.26 16.77
N LYS A 34 2.99 16.12 16.33
CA LYS A 34 2.28 14.83 16.22
C LYS A 34 0.96 14.96 15.46
N ALA A 35 0.95 15.75 14.38
CA ALA A 35 -0.19 15.86 13.49
C ALA A 35 -0.49 14.50 12.86
N ASN A 36 -1.77 14.10 12.87
CA ASN A 36 -2.19 12.83 12.30
C ASN A 36 -2.63 13.01 10.83
N PRO A 37 -1.98 12.34 9.84
CA PRO A 37 -2.35 12.41 8.43
C PRO A 37 -3.59 11.62 8.06
N LEU A 38 -4.03 10.68 8.92
CA LEU A 38 -5.21 9.83 8.70
C LEU A 38 -6.53 10.55 9.03
N ILE A 39 -6.48 11.82 9.43
CA ILE A 39 -7.69 12.58 9.68
C ILE A 39 -8.37 12.86 8.34
N LEU A 40 -9.63 12.45 8.20
CA LEU A 40 -10.42 12.72 7.00
C LEU A 40 -10.88 14.18 6.92
N ASN A 41 -10.85 14.77 5.74
CA ASN A 41 -11.46 16.07 5.47
C ASN A 41 -12.99 15.98 5.31
N GLY A 42 -13.64 17.07 4.91
CA GLY A 42 -15.09 17.11 4.72
C GLY A 42 -15.61 16.29 3.53
N MET A 43 -14.71 15.81 2.67
CA MET A 43 -15.00 14.92 1.55
C MET A 43 -14.67 13.45 1.87
N GLY A 44 -14.25 13.13 3.10
CA GLY A 44 -13.86 11.77 3.48
C GLY A 44 -12.45 11.38 3.04
N HIS A 45 -11.64 12.31 2.54
CA HIS A 45 -10.26 12.01 2.10
C HIS A 45 -9.24 12.38 3.18
N ASP A 46 -8.25 11.52 3.38
CA ASP A 46 -7.12 11.79 4.25
C ASP A 46 -5.97 12.52 3.50
N CYS A 47 -4.85 12.76 4.19
CA CYS A 47 -3.70 13.41 3.57
C CYS A 47 -2.98 12.50 2.55
N ILE A 48 -3.14 11.18 2.63
CA ILE A 48 -2.47 10.20 1.77
C ILE A 48 -3.18 10.16 0.42
N PHE A 49 -4.50 10.01 0.42
CA PHE A 49 -5.36 10.10 -0.76
C PHE A 49 -5.15 11.43 -1.51
N VAL A 50 -5.07 12.54 -0.77
CA VAL A 50 -4.78 13.85 -1.38
C VAL A 50 -3.38 13.90 -1.98
N SER A 51 -2.37 13.24 -1.39
CA SER A 51 -1.03 13.17 -1.98
C SER A 51 -0.99 12.30 -3.24
N GLU A 52 -1.69 11.16 -3.24
CA GLU A 52 -1.76 10.23 -4.36
C GLU A 52 -2.47 10.86 -5.57
N THR A 53 -3.65 11.44 -5.36
CA THR A 53 -4.43 12.09 -6.42
C THR A 53 -3.68 13.26 -7.09
N ASN A 54 -2.80 13.93 -6.34
CA ASN A 54 -1.97 15.02 -6.86
C ASN A 54 -0.56 14.56 -7.31
N GLN A 55 -0.30 13.24 -7.34
CA GLN A 55 0.97 12.63 -7.78
C GLN A 55 2.19 13.11 -6.96
N LEU A 56 2.00 13.34 -5.65
CA LEU A 56 3.00 13.84 -4.72
C LEU A 56 3.77 12.69 -4.05
N GLN A 57 4.49 11.92 -4.87
CA GLN A 57 5.18 10.67 -4.49
C GLN A 57 6.10 10.81 -3.27
N GLU A 58 6.79 11.93 -3.12
CA GLU A 58 7.69 12.15 -1.98
C GLU A 58 6.95 12.28 -0.65
N ILE A 59 5.80 12.95 -0.67
CA ILE A 59 4.93 13.15 0.49
C ILE A 59 4.18 11.86 0.82
N GLU A 60 3.63 11.21 -0.20
CA GLU A 60 2.97 9.91 -0.08
C GLU A 60 3.91 8.89 0.59
N LYS A 61 5.13 8.75 0.06
CA LYS A 61 6.16 7.86 0.64
C LYS A 61 6.46 8.21 2.10
N TYR A 62 6.51 9.50 2.44
CA TYR A 62 6.71 9.93 3.82
C TYR A 62 5.57 9.45 4.72
N TYR A 63 4.32 9.58 4.30
CA TYR A 63 3.18 9.09 5.07
C TYR A 63 3.20 7.57 5.22
N LEU A 64 3.37 6.84 4.12
CA LEU A 64 3.42 5.36 4.12
C LEU A 64 4.57 4.79 4.97
N THR A 65 5.69 5.51 5.09
CA THR A 65 6.85 5.03 5.87
C THR A 65 6.71 5.32 7.37
N ASN A 66 6.04 6.41 7.75
CA ASN A 66 6.01 6.88 9.13
C ASN A 66 4.72 6.54 9.88
N TYR A 67 3.66 6.16 9.15
CA TYR A 67 2.36 5.85 9.73
C TYR A 67 1.98 4.44 9.35
N ASP A 68 1.56 3.67 10.35
CA ASP A 68 1.03 2.32 10.16
C ASP A 68 -0.39 2.47 9.64
N ILE A 69 -0.55 2.29 8.33
CA ILE A 69 -1.82 2.46 7.62
C ILE A 69 -2.39 1.07 7.42
N GLU A 70 -3.45 0.77 8.15
CA GLU A 70 -4.26 -0.39 7.83
C GLU A 70 -5.02 -0.07 6.52
N PRO A 71 -4.98 -0.97 5.52
CA PRO A 71 -5.81 -0.78 4.33
C PRO A 71 -7.26 -0.76 4.79
N GLU A 72 -7.99 0.32 4.51
CA GLU A 72 -9.43 0.30 4.71
C GLU A 72 -10.00 -0.72 3.72
N GLU A 73 -10.74 -1.71 4.25
CA GLU A 73 -11.56 -2.58 3.41
C GLU A 73 -12.57 -1.67 2.71
N ASP A 74 -12.50 -1.58 1.38
CA ASP A 74 -13.48 -0.88 0.56
C ASP A 74 -14.89 -1.40 0.91
N GLU A 75 -15.60 -0.73 1.82
CA GLU A 75 -17.05 -0.82 1.88
C GLU A 75 -17.57 0.01 0.70
N SER A 76 -17.50 -0.61 -0.49
CA SER A 76 -18.19 -0.13 -1.68
C SER A 76 -19.68 -0.07 -1.37
N ASP A 77 -20.19 1.12 -1.06
CA ASP A 77 -21.61 1.40 -1.18
C ASP A 77 -21.97 1.32 -2.66
N ASP A 78 -22.87 0.39 -2.97
CA ASP A 78 -23.47 0.11 -4.27
C ASP A 78 -23.91 1.39 -4.99
N ASP A 79 -23.30 1.69 -6.14
CA ASP A 79 -23.96 2.40 -7.24
C ASP A 79 -23.57 1.73 -8.56
N ASP A 80 -24.58 1.14 -9.22
CA ASP A 80 -24.55 0.35 -10.46
C ASP A 80 -23.57 0.85 -11.54
N ASP A 81 -22.40 0.20 -11.69
CA ASP A 81 -21.68 0.17 -12.97
C ASP A 81 -21.15 -1.24 -13.27
N ASP A 82 -21.61 -1.77 -14.40
CA ASP A 82 -21.50 -3.14 -14.91
C ASP A 82 -20.07 -3.43 -15.41
N SER A 83 -19.10 -3.38 -14.50
CA SER A 83 -17.70 -3.72 -14.76
C SER A 83 -17.36 -5.03 -14.07
N GLU A 84 -17.06 -6.07 -14.86
CA GLU A 84 -16.75 -7.41 -14.37
C GLU A 84 -15.61 -7.39 -13.34
N ASN A 85 -16.01 -7.53 -12.08
CA ASN A 85 -15.16 -7.64 -10.91
C ASN A 85 -14.39 -8.97 -10.96
N ILE A 86 -13.16 -8.95 -11.51
CA ILE A 86 -12.20 -10.01 -11.26
C ILE A 86 -11.76 -9.89 -9.80
N LYS A 87 -12.47 -10.58 -8.91
CA LYS A 87 -12.06 -10.83 -7.52
C LYS A 87 -10.71 -11.54 -7.53
N PHE A 88 -9.63 -10.79 -7.42
CA PHE A 88 -8.33 -11.36 -7.12
C PHE A 88 -8.27 -11.58 -5.61
N SER A 89 -8.74 -12.74 -5.14
CA SER A 89 -8.53 -13.16 -3.77
C SER A 89 -7.06 -13.56 -3.58
N SER A 90 -6.45 -13.06 -2.51
CA SER A 90 -5.12 -13.49 -2.06
C SER A 90 -5.12 -14.95 -1.56
N GLU A 91 -6.28 -15.61 -1.48
CA GLU A 91 -6.39 -17.03 -1.10
C GLU A 91 -5.97 -18.03 -2.18
N ASP A 92 -5.91 -17.65 -3.47
CA ASP A 92 -5.62 -18.62 -4.55
C ASP A 92 -4.14 -18.70 -4.95
N VAL A 93 -3.28 -17.86 -4.38
CA VAL A 93 -1.83 -17.98 -4.60
C VAL A 93 -1.24 -18.98 -3.61
N GLN A 94 -1.31 -20.27 -3.97
CA GLN A 94 -0.57 -21.33 -3.28
C GLN A 94 0.94 -21.17 -3.52
N TYR A 95 1.60 -20.38 -2.68
CA TYR A 95 3.06 -20.42 -2.57
C TYR A 95 3.48 -21.74 -1.92
N LYS A 96 3.97 -22.69 -2.74
CA LYS A 96 4.74 -23.83 -2.21
C LYS A 96 6.20 -23.43 -2.09
N GLU A 97 6.57 -22.95 -0.91
CA GLU A 97 7.97 -22.77 -0.54
C GLU A 97 8.70 -24.13 -0.60
N GLY A 98 9.72 -24.24 -1.46
CA GLY A 98 10.75 -25.27 -1.34
C GLY A 98 10.67 -26.52 -2.24
N THR A 99 10.14 -26.47 -3.47
CA THR A 99 10.16 -27.68 -4.34
C THR A 99 10.77 -27.53 -5.74
N GLU A 100 11.05 -26.33 -6.26
CA GLU A 100 11.43 -26.22 -7.68
C GLU A 100 12.90 -26.58 -8.00
N ILE A 101 13.78 -26.77 -7.01
CA ILE A 101 15.21 -27.04 -7.26
C ILE A 101 15.55 -28.55 -7.10
N ASN A 102 14.63 -29.39 -6.60
CA ASN A 102 14.94 -30.78 -6.27
C ASN A 102 14.59 -31.82 -7.36
N GLU A 103 13.83 -31.44 -8.39
CA GLU A 103 13.49 -32.38 -9.48
C GLU A 103 14.64 -32.53 -10.49
N MET A 104 15.42 -31.47 -10.73
CA MET A 104 16.55 -31.52 -11.67
C MET A 104 17.70 -32.43 -11.17
N THR A 105 17.88 -32.58 -9.86
CA THR A 105 18.96 -33.41 -9.28
C THR A 105 18.62 -34.90 -9.25
N LYS A 106 17.36 -35.28 -8.98
CA LYS A 106 16.93 -36.69 -9.03
C LYS A 106 16.92 -37.27 -10.44
N GLU A 107 16.53 -36.47 -11.43
CA GLU A 107 16.51 -36.92 -12.82
C GLU A 107 17.93 -37.10 -13.37
N ALA A 108 18.86 -36.22 -13.00
CA ALA A 108 20.28 -36.35 -13.33
C ALA A 108 20.94 -37.59 -12.69
N GLU A 109 20.64 -37.90 -11.42
CA GLU A 109 21.17 -39.10 -10.74
C GLU A 109 20.61 -40.40 -11.34
N LYS A 110 19.34 -40.41 -11.75
CA LYS A 110 18.74 -41.59 -12.37
C LYS A 110 19.32 -41.87 -13.77
N ALA A 111 19.52 -40.83 -14.58
CA ALA A 111 20.14 -40.95 -15.90
C ALA A 111 21.60 -41.45 -15.82
N MET A 112 22.37 -40.98 -14.82
CA MET A 112 23.74 -41.47 -14.60
C MET A 112 23.79 -42.93 -14.15
N LYS A 113 22.75 -43.42 -13.45
CA LYS A 113 22.68 -44.81 -12.99
C LYS A 113 22.26 -45.78 -14.10
N GLU A 114 21.38 -45.35 -15.01
CA GLU A 114 20.98 -46.15 -16.19
C GLU A 114 22.14 -46.29 -17.19
N MET A 115 22.97 -45.26 -17.39
CA MET A 115 24.17 -45.36 -18.24
C MET A 115 25.25 -46.33 -17.70
N ASN A 116 25.24 -46.67 -16.41
CA ASN A 116 26.26 -47.54 -15.80
C ASN A 116 25.82 -49.01 -15.69
N ILE A 117 24.64 -49.35 -16.21
CA ILE A 117 24.09 -50.72 -16.24
C ILE A 117 24.15 -51.31 -17.67
N GLU A 118 24.32 -50.47 -18.70
CA GLU A 118 24.38 -50.89 -20.11
C GLU A 118 25.80 -51.12 -20.68
N ASN A 119 26.84 -51.21 -19.85
CA ASN A 119 28.21 -51.58 -20.26
C ASN A 119 28.65 -52.95 -19.75
#